data_AF-A0A068J8Q9-F1
#
_entry.id   AF-A0A068J8Q9-F1
#
_cell.length_a   1.000
_cell.length_b   1.000
_cell.length_c   1.000
_cell.angle_alpha   90.00
_cell.angle_beta   90.00
_cell.angle_gamma   90.00
#
_symmetry.space_group_name_H-M   'P 1'
#
loop_
_entity.id
_entity.type
_entity.pdbx_description
1 polymer ?
#
loop_
_entity_poly.entity_id
_entity_poly.type
_entity_poly.pdbx_seq_one_letter_code
_entity_poly.pdbx_strand_id
1 'polypeptide(L)'
;SNVRPCVSIEGYKTPYTDVDLVTIRENTEGEYSGIEHTIVDGVVQSIKLITEDASRRIAEYAFEYARNNQRTSVTAVHKANIMRMSDGLFLRKCREVAENFKDVKFTEMYLDTVCLNMVQDPSQFDVLVMPNLYGDILSDLCAGLMGG
;
A
#
# COMPACT_ATOMS: atom_id res chain seq x y z
N SER A 1 -10.28 -3.50 -5.07
CA SER A 1 -8.81 -3.43 -5.02
C SER A 1 -8.31 -2.88 -6.34
N ASN A 2 -7.27 -2.06 -6.32
CA ASN A 2 -6.49 -1.72 -7.50
C ASN A 2 -5.16 -2.47 -7.40
N VAL A 3 -4.74 -3.14 -8.47
CA VAL A 3 -3.51 -3.93 -8.50
C VAL A 3 -2.63 -3.40 -9.63
N ARG A 4 -1.42 -3.00 -9.30
CA ARG A 4 -0.45 -2.50 -10.28
C ARG A 4 0.89 -3.21 -10.09
N PRO A 5 1.17 -4.25 -10.89
CA PRO A 5 2.50 -4.84 -11.01
C PRO A 5 3.47 -3.84 -11.63
N CYS A 6 4.66 -3.73 -11.06
CA CYS A 6 5.75 -2.87 -11.53
C CYS A 6 6.97 -3.75 -11.77
N VAL A 7 7.29 -3.99 -13.04
CA VAL A 7 8.37 -4.90 -13.47
C VAL A 7 9.30 -4.18 -14.45
N SER A 8 10.61 -4.39 -14.31
CA SER A 8 11.62 -3.89 -15.26
C SER A 8 11.41 -4.44 -16.65
N ILE A 9 11.29 -3.54 -17.63
CA ILE A 9 11.09 -3.90 -19.03
C ILE A 9 12.47 -4.11 -19.67
N GLU A 10 12.72 -5.34 -20.12
CA GLU A 10 13.93 -5.67 -20.86
C GLU A 10 14.07 -4.77 -22.10
N GLY A 11 15.22 -4.14 -22.26
CA GLY A 11 15.50 -3.20 -23.36
C GLY A 11 15.09 -1.75 -23.09
N TYR A 12 14.32 -1.45 -22.03
CA TYR A 12 13.99 -0.08 -21.63
C TYR A 12 14.80 0.32 -20.38
N LYS A 13 15.90 1.05 -20.59
CA LYS A 13 16.84 1.37 -19.50
C LYS A 13 16.32 2.50 -18.62
N THR A 14 16.18 2.20 -17.33
CA THR A 14 16.09 3.18 -16.25
C THR A 14 17.27 3.00 -15.28
N PRO A 15 17.46 3.89 -14.29
CA PRO A 15 18.40 3.66 -13.20
C PRO A 15 18.07 2.42 -12.32
N TYR A 16 16.89 1.82 -12.46
CA TYR A 16 16.40 0.69 -11.66
C TYR A 16 16.20 -0.54 -12.56
N THR A 17 17.05 -1.55 -12.42
CA THR A 17 17.15 -2.64 -13.41
C THR A 17 16.44 -3.94 -13.03
N ASP A 18 15.99 -4.04 -11.78
CA ASP A 18 15.56 -5.27 -11.13
C ASP A 18 14.32 -5.04 -10.26
N VAL A 19 13.44 -4.12 -10.66
CA VAL A 19 12.17 -3.94 -9.97
C VAL A 19 11.22 -5.06 -10.38
N ASP A 20 10.68 -5.75 -9.38
CA ASP A 20 9.60 -6.71 -9.52
C ASP A 20 8.74 -6.72 -8.26
N LEU A 21 7.80 -5.78 -8.18
CA LEU A 21 6.90 -5.64 -7.04
C LEU A 21 5.46 -5.40 -7.50
N VAL A 22 4.52 -5.59 -6.59
CA VAL A 22 3.09 -5.36 -6.84
C VAL A 22 2.51 -4.44 -5.78
N THR A 23 1.92 -3.33 -6.20
CA THR A 23 1.13 -2.48 -5.30
C THR A 23 -0.33 -2.92 -5.33
N ILE A 24 -0.90 -3.14 -4.14
CA ILE A 24 -2.30 -3.50 -3.91
C ILE A 24 -2.93 -2.41 -3.05
N ARG A 25 -3.80 -1.63 -3.69
CA ARG A 25 -4.41 -0.44 -3.14
C ARG A 25 -5.88 -0.68 -2.78
N GLU A 26 -6.25 -0.28 -1.57
CA GLU A 26 -7.65 -0.06 -1.19
C GLU A 26 -8.22 1.11 -2.04
N ASN A 27 -9.38 0.95 -2.67
CA ASN A 27 -9.88 1.91 -3.67
C ASN A 27 -11.31 2.40 -3.40
N THR A 28 -11.80 2.28 -2.17
CA THR A 28 -13.19 2.63 -1.79
C THR A 28 -13.29 3.63 -0.65
N GLU A 29 -12.23 3.82 0.14
CA GLU A 29 -12.23 4.71 1.31
C GLU A 29 -10.93 5.54 1.40
N GLY A 30 -10.48 5.89 2.61
CA GLY A 30 -9.29 6.70 2.86
C GLY A 30 -9.54 8.20 2.76
N GLU A 31 -8.50 8.92 2.35
CA GLU A 31 -8.50 10.37 2.15
C GLU A 31 -9.37 10.78 0.95
N TYR A 32 -9.73 9.83 0.08
CA TYR A 32 -10.61 10.03 -1.08
C TYR A 32 -12.09 9.77 -0.76
N SER A 33 -12.48 9.94 0.51
CA SER A 33 -13.89 9.90 0.92
C SER A 33 -14.74 11.01 0.25
N GLY A 34 -14.08 12.09 -0.19
CA GLY A 34 -14.74 13.27 -0.76
C GLY A 34 -15.53 14.09 0.27
N ILE A 35 -15.35 13.82 1.57
CA ILE A 35 -16.08 14.48 2.63
C ILE A 35 -15.23 15.64 3.19
N GLU A 36 -15.63 16.86 2.84
CA GLU A 36 -14.95 18.08 3.23
C GLU A 36 -15.92 19.11 3.82
N HIS A 37 -15.43 19.90 4.78
CA HIS A 37 -16.21 20.97 5.42
C HIS A 37 -15.34 22.22 5.59
N THR A 38 -15.91 23.39 5.31
CA THR A 38 -15.40 24.66 5.85
C THR A 38 -15.93 24.81 7.27
N ILE A 39 -15.05 24.70 8.27
CA ILE A 39 -15.43 24.74 9.69
C ILE A 39 -15.73 26.18 10.12
N VAL A 40 -14.84 27.10 9.74
CA VAL A 40 -14.97 28.55 9.83
C VAL A 40 -14.22 29.15 8.64
N ASP A 41 -14.35 30.46 8.41
CA ASP A 41 -13.59 31.12 7.35
C ASP A 41 -12.08 30.87 7.50
N GLY A 42 -11.44 30.41 6.41
CA GLY A 42 -10.03 30.00 6.39
C GLY A 42 -9.69 28.65 7.04
N VAL A 43 -10.66 27.86 7.54
CA VAL A 43 -10.39 26.54 8.15
C VAL A 43 -11.19 25.44 7.45
N VAL A 44 -10.47 24.49 6.83
CA VAL A 44 -11.05 23.36 6.09
C VAL A 44 -10.69 22.04 6.76
N GLN A 45 -11.67 21.15 6.84
CA GLN A 45 -11.50 19.77 7.29
C GLN A 45 -11.72 18.83 6.11
N SER A 46 -10.81 17.87 5.95
CA SER A 46 -11.00 16.69 5.10
C SER A 46 -11.06 15.44 5.99
N ILE A 47 -12.01 14.55 5.73
CA ILE A 47 -12.22 13.35 6.55
C ILE A 47 -11.60 12.14 5.88
N LYS A 48 -10.58 11.56 6.53
CA LYS A 48 -10.08 10.23 6.21
C LYS A 48 -10.99 9.17 6.85
N LEU A 49 -11.60 8.30 6.03
CA LEU A 49 -12.40 7.17 6.51
C LEU A 49 -11.63 5.86 6.37
N ILE A 50 -11.55 5.06 7.42
CA ILE A 50 -11.03 3.69 7.37
C ILE A 50 -12.03 2.79 8.07
N THR A 51 -12.47 1.74 7.40
CA THR A 51 -13.43 0.77 7.93
C THR A 51 -12.79 -0.59 8.12
N GLU A 52 -13.32 -1.35 9.07
CA GLU A 52 -12.86 -2.70 9.34
C GLU A 52 -13.05 -3.61 8.12
N ASP A 53 -14.23 -3.55 7.50
CA ASP A 53 -14.61 -4.44 6.41
C ASP A 53 -13.76 -4.20 5.16
N ALA A 54 -13.55 -2.95 4.75
CA ALA A 54 -12.71 -2.65 3.60
C ALA A 54 -11.24 -3.00 3.85
N SER A 55 -10.73 -2.73 5.07
CA SER A 55 -9.37 -3.09 5.49
C SER A 55 -9.14 -4.60 5.49
N ARG A 56 -10.09 -5.38 6.02
CA ARG A 56 -10.03 -6.85 6.01
C ARG A 56 -10.06 -7.38 4.58
N ARG A 57 -11.01 -6.90 3.77
CA ARG A 57 -11.18 -7.32 2.36
C ARG A 57 -9.93 -7.07 1.52
N ILE A 58 -9.28 -5.90 1.65
CA ILE A 58 -8.06 -5.61 0.88
C ILE A 58 -6.86 -6.43 1.37
N ALA A 59 -6.77 -6.71 2.67
CA ALA A 59 -5.74 -7.57 3.23
C ALA A 59 -5.90 -9.03 2.75
N GLU A 60 -7.11 -9.60 2.83
CA GLU A 60 -7.42 -10.94 2.33
C GLU A 60 -7.05 -11.05 0.85
N TYR A 61 -7.48 -10.09 0.04
CA TYR A 61 -7.13 -10.02 -1.37
C TYR A 61 -5.61 -9.99 -1.60
N ALA A 62 -4.85 -9.22 -0.81
CA ALA A 62 -3.40 -9.13 -0.97
C ALA A 62 -2.68 -10.46 -0.68
N PHE A 63 -3.10 -11.18 0.35
CA PHE A 63 -2.55 -12.48 0.69
C PHE A 63 -2.95 -13.58 -0.30
N GLU A 64 -4.21 -13.57 -0.77
CA GLU A 64 -4.65 -14.46 -1.85
C GLU A 64 -3.89 -14.20 -3.15
N TYR A 65 -3.70 -12.93 -3.51
CA TYR A 65 -2.90 -12.53 -4.66
C TYR A 65 -1.47 -13.05 -4.52
N ALA A 66 -0.85 -12.90 -3.35
CA ALA A 66 0.50 -13.37 -3.10
C ALA A 66 0.62 -14.88 -3.34
N ARG A 67 -0.26 -15.70 -2.75
CA ARG A 67 -0.28 -17.16 -2.96
C ARG A 67 -0.48 -17.53 -4.43
N ASN A 68 -1.48 -16.93 -5.09
CA ASN A 68 -1.85 -17.29 -6.45
C ASN A 68 -0.78 -16.92 -7.48
N ASN A 69 0.03 -15.90 -7.19
CA ASN A 69 1.11 -15.42 -8.05
C ASN A 69 2.51 -15.78 -7.54
N GLN A 70 2.61 -16.76 -6.62
CA GLN A 70 3.88 -17.28 -6.10
C GLN A 70 4.79 -16.19 -5.50
N ARG A 71 4.17 -15.15 -4.92
CA ARG A 71 4.88 -14.12 -4.15
C ARG A 71 5.18 -14.63 -2.75
N THR A 72 6.30 -14.19 -2.21
CA THR A 72 6.87 -14.71 -0.96
C THR A 72 6.53 -13.85 0.25
N SER A 73 6.25 -12.56 0.03
CA SER A 73 5.98 -11.63 1.13
C SER A 73 4.93 -10.56 0.80
N VAL A 74 4.23 -10.13 1.86
CA VAL A 74 3.27 -9.01 1.84
C VAL A 74 3.70 -8.02 2.92
N THR A 75 3.96 -6.77 2.52
CA THR A 75 4.22 -5.66 3.44
C THR A 75 3.00 -4.77 3.55
N ALA A 76 2.47 -4.58 4.77
CA ALA A 76 1.47 -3.55 5.04
C ALA A 76 2.14 -2.18 5.22
N VAL A 77 1.79 -1.22 4.36
CA VAL A 77 2.32 0.15 4.40
C VAL A 77 1.36 1.08 5.13
N HIS A 78 1.84 1.77 6.16
CA HIS A 78 0.99 2.57 7.05
C HIS A 78 1.69 3.79 7.66
N LYS A 79 0.92 4.63 8.35
CA LYS A 79 1.41 5.73 9.20
C LYS A 79 0.75 5.73 10.59
N ALA A 80 0.46 4.53 11.11
CA ALA A 80 -0.15 4.30 12.42
C ALA A 80 0.60 4.91 13.63
N ASN A 81 1.87 5.32 13.48
CA ASN A 81 2.57 6.11 14.51
C ASN A 81 1.95 7.52 14.70
N ILE A 82 1.42 8.10 13.63
CA ILE A 82 0.72 9.39 13.62
C ILE A 82 -0.81 9.15 13.66
N MET A 83 -1.34 8.36 12.72
CA MET A 83 -2.77 8.04 12.60
C MET A 83 -3.15 6.79 13.38
N ARG A 84 -3.08 6.90 14.72
CA ARG A 84 -3.21 5.73 15.62
C ARG A 84 -4.52 4.97 15.50
N MET A 85 -5.63 5.66 15.21
CA MET A 85 -6.96 5.03 15.15
C MET A 85 -7.28 4.48 13.76
N SER A 86 -7.17 5.31 12.71
CA SER A 86 -7.49 4.95 11.33
C SER A 86 -6.50 3.94 10.77
N ASP A 87 -5.23 4.32 10.59
CA ASP A 87 -4.19 3.40 10.10
C ASP A 87 -3.94 2.25 11.08
N GLY A 88 -4.13 2.49 12.37
CA GLY A 88 -4.09 1.41 13.36
C GLY A 88 -5.17 0.36 13.15
N LEU A 89 -6.38 0.75 12.73
CA LEU A 89 -7.44 -0.20 12.37
C LEU A 89 -7.07 -1.02 11.14
N PHE A 90 -6.62 -0.35 10.07
CA PHE A 90 -6.13 -1.02 8.86
C PHE A 90 -5.04 -2.06 9.20
N LEU A 91 -4.01 -1.63 9.94
CA LEU A 91 -2.88 -2.49 10.31
C LEU A 91 -3.30 -3.69 11.17
N ARG A 92 -4.24 -3.50 12.12
CA ARG A 92 -4.81 -4.61 12.89
C ARG A 92 -5.47 -5.64 12.00
N LYS A 93 -6.26 -5.22 11.00
CA LYS A 93 -6.89 -6.17 10.07
C LYS A 93 -5.87 -6.88 9.19
N CYS A 94 -4.81 -6.21 8.74
CA CYS A 94 -3.72 -6.88 8.04
C CYS A 94 -3.06 -7.97 8.90
N ARG A 95 -2.78 -7.69 10.19
CA ARG A 95 -2.22 -8.67 11.14
C ARG A 95 -3.14 -9.88 11.33
N GLU A 96 -4.43 -9.64 11.56
CA GLU A 96 -5.42 -10.71 11.75
C GLU A 96 -5.50 -11.62 10.51
N VAL A 97 -5.51 -11.04 9.31
CA VAL A 97 -5.52 -11.82 8.06
C VAL A 97 -4.21 -12.60 7.91
N ALA A 98 -3.06 -11.98 8.20
CA ALA A 98 -1.75 -12.64 8.12
C ALA A 98 -1.67 -13.91 8.98
N GLU A 99 -2.44 -14.02 10.06
CA GLU A 99 -2.50 -15.23 10.87
C GLU A 99 -3.02 -16.45 10.11
N ASN A 100 -3.84 -16.25 9.07
CA ASN A 100 -4.40 -17.32 8.24
C ASN A 100 -3.50 -17.69 7.04
N PHE A 101 -2.41 -16.96 6.81
CA PHE A 101 -1.52 -17.11 5.65
C PHE A 101 -0.05 -17.27 6.08
N LYS A 102 0.25 -18.33 6.84
CA LYS A 102 1.59 -18.56 7.43
C LYS A 102 2.71 -18.86 6.43
N ASP A 103 2.36 -19.24 5.21
CA ASP A 103 3.25 -19.49 4.08
C ASP A 103 3.72 -18.20 3.38
N VAL A 104 3.05 -17.07 3.62
CA VAL A 104 3.44 -15.77 3.09
C VAL A 104 4.04 -14.94 4.22
N LYS A 105 5.28 -14.45 4.04
CA LYS A 105 5.93 -13.62 5.06
C LYS A 105 5.22 -12.27 5.16
N PHE A 106 4.74 -11.93 6.36
CA PHE A 106 4.12 -10.64 6.63
C PHE A 106 5.11 -9.67 7.27
N THR A 107 5.15 -8.44 6.75
CA THR A 107 5.96 -7.33 7.28
C THR A 107 5.14 -6.05 7.36
N GLU A 108 5.59 -5.11 8.18
CA GLU A 108 4.94 -3.81 8.37
C GLU A 108 5.99 -2.72 8.21
N MET A 109 5.67 -1.67 7.48
CA MET A 109 6.61 -0.58 7.26
C MET A 109 5.90 0.77 7.21
N TYR A 110 6.55 1.80 7.76
CA TYR A 110 6.04 3.15 7.66
C TYR A 110 6.14 3.66 6.22
N LEU A 111 5.12 4.41 5.79
CA LEU A 111 5.04 4.98 4.44
C LEU A 111 6.30 5.74 4.01
N ASP A 112 6.85 6.58 4.89
CA ASP A 112 8.08 7.34 4.62
C ASP A 112 9.31 6.43 4.49
N THR A 113 9.43 5.42 5.34
CA THR A 113 10.49 4.41 5.22
C THR A 113 10.36 3.63 3.91
N VAL A 114 9.14 3.26 3.50
CA VAL A 114 8.91 2.63 2.20
C VAL A 114 9.36 3.54 1.07
N CYS A 115 8.93 4.81 1.04
CA CYS A 115 9.34 5.75 0.00
C CYS A 115 10.87 5.91 -0.07
N LEU A 116 11.54 6.05 1.09
CA LEU A 116 13.00 6.17 1.15
C LEU A 116 13.70 4.92 0.62
N ASN A 117 13.28 3.75 1.09
CA ASN A 117 13.88 2.48 0.69
C ASN A 117 13.59 2.16 -0.78
N MET A 118 12.40 2.50 -1.28
CA MET A 118 11.96 2.25 -2.65
C MET A 118 12.88 2.90 -3.69
N VAL A 119 13.31 4.14 -3.43
CA VAL A 119 14.22 4.85 -4.35
C VAL A 119 15.69 4.45 -4.19
N GLN A 120 16.04 3.75 -3.11
CA GLN A 120 17.39 3.27 -2.83
C GLN A 120 17.61 1.85 -3.36
N ASP A 121 16.69 0.95 -3.02
CA ASP A 121 16.73 -0.46 -3.39
C ASP A 121 15.29 -1.03 -3.41
N PRO A 122 14.58 -0.96 -4.55
CA PRO A 122 13.22 -1.48 -4.68
C PRO A 122 13.17 -3.01 -4.67
N SER A 123 14.28 -3.72 -4.87
CA SER A 123 14.33 -5.20 -4.94
C SER A 123 13.96 -5.87 -3.61
N GLN A 124 13.99 -5.12 -2.50
CA GLN A 124 13.61 -5.61 -1.18
C GLN A 124 12.09 -5.82 -1.01
N PHE A 125 11.27 -5.29 -1.92
CA PHE A 125 9.81 -5.35 -1.85
C PHE A 125 9.23 -6.36 -2.82
N ASP A 126 8.13 -6.99 -2.40
CA ASP A 126 7.39 -7.97 -3.19
C ASP A 126 5.93 -7.50 -3.37
N VAL A 127 5.00 -7.88 -2.49
CA VAL A 127 3.64 -7.32 -2.48
C VAL A 127 3.53 -6.21 -1.42
N LEU A 128 3.02 -5.04 -1.82
CA LEU A 128 2.74 -3.92 -0.92
C LEU A 128 1.23 -3.70 -0.82
N VAL A 129 0.65 -3.85 0.36
CA VAL A 129 -0.78 -3.58 0.62
C VAL A 129 -0.95 -2.32 1.44
N MET A 130 -1.88 -1.44 1.05
CA MET A 130 -2.02 -0.13 1.70
C MET A 130 -3.38 0.55 1.48
N PRO A 131 -3.74 1.52 2.36
CA PRO A 131 -4.90 2.39 2.19
C PRO A 131 -4.80 3.28 0.93
N ASN A 132 -5.92 3.90 0.58
CA ASN A 132 -6.16 4.51 -0.71
C ASN A 132 -5.09 5.53 -1.17
N LEU A 133 -4.87 6.61 -0.41
CA LEU A 133 -3.92 7.66 -0.81
C LEU A 133 -2.48 7.14 -0.93
N TYR A 134 -2.08 6.20 -0.06
CA TYR A 134 -0.72 5.66 -0.08
C TYR A 134 -0.51 4.82 -1.31
N GLY A 135 -1.53 4.03 -1.67
CA GLY A 135 -1.54 3.24 -2.89
C GLY A 135 -1.45 4.09 -4.13
N ASP A 136 -2.15 5.22 -4.16
CA ASP A 136 -2.11 6.16 -5.27
C ASP A 136 -0.67 6.65 -5.51
N ILE A 137 -0.08 7.26 -4.49
CA ILE A 137 1.27 7.85 -4.52
C ILE A 137 2.33 6.78 -4.81
N LEU A 138 2.30 5.65 -4.09
CA LEU A 138 3.32 4.62 -4.24
C LEU A 138 3.20 3.90 -5.59
N SER A 139 2.00 3.72 -6.14
CA SER A 139 1.84 3.09 -7.45
C SER A 139 2.46 3.94 -8.57
N ASP A 140 2.35 5.27 -8.49
CA ASP A 140 2.99 6.18 -9.44
C ASP A 140 4.50 6.29 -9.21
N LEU A 141 4.95 6.29 -7.94
CA LEU A 141 6.37 6.20 -7.62
C LEU A 141 7.00 4.96 -8.27
N CYS A 142 6.37 3.80 -8.11
CA CYS A 142 6.86 2.53 -8.65
C CYS A 142 6.85 2.52 -10.18
N ALA A 143 5.84 3.12 -10.82
CA ALA A 143 5.83 3.29 -12.27
C ALA A 143 7.00 4.16 -12.78
N GLY A 144 7.34 5.22 -12.04
CA GLY A 144 8.49 6.07 -12.34
C GLY A 144 9.84 5.32 -12.31
N LEU A 145 9.96 4.27 -11.50
CA LEU A 145 11.17 3.41 -11.50
C LEU A 145 11.32 2.63 -12.82
N MET A 146 10.21 2.38 -13.52
CA MET A 146 10.16 1.53 -14.73
C MET A 146 10.16 2.31 -16.04
N GLY A 147 9.97 3.63 -15.98
CA GLY A 147 9.93 4.48 -17.17
C GLY A 147 8.75 5.44 -17.26
N GLY A 148 7.76 5.31 -16.37
CA GLY A 148 6.50 6.05 -16.40
C GLY A 148 5.33 5.22 -16.94
#